data_AF-A0A7G8WP10-F1
#
_entry.id   AF-A0A7G8WP10-F1
#
_cell.length_a   1.000
_cell.length_b   1.000
_cell.length_c   1.000
_cell.angle_alpha   90.00
_cell.angle_beta   90.00
_cell.angle_gamma   90.00
#
_symmetry.space_group_name_H-M   'P 1'
#
loop_
_entity.id
_entity.type
_entity.pdbx_description
1 polymer ?
#
loop_
_entity_poly.entity_id
_entity_poly.type
_entity_poly.pdbx_seq_one_letter_code
_entity_poly.pdbx_strand_id
1 'polypeptide(L)'
;MPAQRKYPQELRDRAARLVAEAMAEDPKLSLNAATKRIGPKLGIVPDTLRAWISQAQIDAGRRQGTTTEDGKKIKELESEVRELKRANAILLAASSFFARELDPRLPW
;
A
#
# COMPACT_ATOMS: atom_id res chain seq x y z
N MET A 1 7.47 -19.11 0.03
CA MET A 1 6.86 -18.92 1.37
C MET A 1 6.69 -17.42 1.59
N PRO A 2 5.48 -16.91 1.88
CA PRO A 2 5.33 -15.50 2.23
C PRO A 2 6.18 -15.20 3.46
N ALA A 3 6.91 -14.07 3.46
CA ALA A 3 7.74 -13.66 4.58
C ALA A 3 6.90 -13.55 5.86
N GLN A 4 7.39 -14.10 6.97
CA GLN A 4 6.70 -14.07 8.24
C GLN A 4 6.56 -12.62 8.70
N ARG A 5 5.32 -12.12 8.72
CA ARG A 5 5.05 -10.75 9.17
C ARG A 5 5.31 -10.68 10.67
N LYS A 6 6.06 -9.65 11.10
CA LYS A 6 6.33 -9.35 12.53
C LYS A 6 5.07 -9.32 13.40
N TYR A 7 3.93 -8.95 12.81
CA TYR A 7 2.62 -8.99 13.46
C TYR A 7 1.63 -9.76 12.57
N PRO A 8 1.16 -10.95 13.00
CA PRO A 8 0.10 -11.71 12.34
C PRO A 8 -1.19 -10.90 12.22
N GLN A 9 -2.02 -11.20 11.20
CA GLN A 9 -3.27 -10.46 10.97
C GLN A 9 -4.23 -10.59 12.15
N GLU A 10 -4.34 -11.79 12.74
CA GLU A 10 -5.15 -12.08 13.93
C GLU A 10 -4.80 -11.16 15.10
N LEU A 11 -3.51 -10.87 15.31
CA LEU A 11 -3.07 -9.96 16.36
C LEU A 11 -3.50 -8.53 16.06
N ARG A 12 -3.47 -8.10 14.80
CA ARG A 12 -3.92 -6.75 14.39
C ARG A 12 -5.41 -6.58 14.61
N ASP A 13 -6.20 -7.56 14.19
CA ASP A 13 -7.66 -7.54 14.31
C ASP A 13 -8.09 -7.54 15.78
N ARG A 14 -7.43 -8.37 16.60
CA ARG A 14 -7.63 -8.38 18.05
C ARG A 14 -7.25 -7.04 18.69
N ALA A 15 -6.11 -6.45 18.31
CA ALA A 15 -5.67 -5.18 18.84
C ALA A 15 -6.63 -4.04 18.47
N ALA A 16 -7.13 -4.02 17.23
CA ALA A 16 -8.13 -3.05 16.77
C ALA A 16 -9.46 -3.20 17.53
N ARG A 17 -9.92 -4.43 17.75
CA ARG A 17 -11.13 -4.71 18.53
C ARG A 17 -11.00 -4.19 19.96
N LEU A 18 -9.89 -4.48 20.65
CA LEU A 18 -9.64 -4.00 22.01
C LEU A 18 -9.64 -2.47 22.10
N VAL A 19 -9.10 -1.78 21.09
CA VAL A 19 -9.12 -0.31 21.05
C VAL A 19 -10.54 0.22 20.84
N ALA A 20 -11.31 -0.41 19.97
CA ALA A 20 -12.71 -0.05 19.76
C ALA A 20 -13.55 -0.28 21.03
N GLU A 21 -13.36 -1.41 21.72
CA GLU A 21 -14.00 -1.72 23.01
C GLU A 21 -13.66 -0.67 24.07
N ALA A 22 -12.37 -0.33 24.24
CA ALA A 22 -11.96 0.68 25.21
C ALA A 22 -12.52 2.08 24.91
N MET A 23 -12.71 2.42 23.64
CA MET A 23 -13.34 3.69 23.24
C MET A 23 -14.87 3.66 23.37
N ALA A 24 -15.49 2.48 23.31
CA ALA A 24 -16.92 2.32 23.56
C ALA A 24 -17.25 2.38 25.06
N GLU A 25 -16.37 1.84 25.91
CA GLU A 25 -16.48 1.92 27.37
C GLU A 25 -16.35 3.36 27.91
N ASP A 26 -15.44 4.14 27.33
CA ASP A 26 -15.22 5.54 27.71
C ASP A 26 -15.30 6.46 26.48
N PRO A 27 -16.46 7.11 26.24
CA PRO A 27 -16.66 8.01 25.11
C PRO A 27 -15.73 9.24 25.10
N LYS A 28 -15.11 9.60 26.24
CA LYS A 28 -14.13 10.70 26.32
C LYS A 28 -12.72 10.24 25.96
N LEU A 29 -12.50 8.93 25.83
CA LEU A 29 -11.19 8.36 25.53
C LEU A 29 -10.83 8.58 24.06
N SER A 30 -9.87 9.49 23.83
CA SER A 30 -9.32 9.68 22.48
C SER A 30 -8.62 8.42 21.97
N LEU A 31 -8.58 8.26 20.64
CA LEU A 31 -7.82 7.18 19.98
C LEU A 31 -6.35 7.14 20.44
N ASN A 32 -5.73 8.31 20.66
CA ASN A 32 -4.37 8.40 21.18
C ASN A 32 -4.22 7.82 22.58
N ALA A 33 -5.16 8.09 23.46
CA ALA A 33 -5.15 7.54 24.81
C ALA A 33 -5.45 6.03 24.81
N ALA A 34 -6.42 5.58 24.01
CA ALA A 34 -6.76 4.17 23.87
C ALA A 34 -5.59 3.32 23.34
N THR A 35 -4.90 3.81 22.29
CA THR A 35 -3.72 3.13 21.72
C THR A 35 -2.54 3.11 22.68
N LYS A 36 -2.31 4.18 23.46
CA LYS A 36 -1.29 4.20 24.53
C LYS A 36 -1.61 3.22 25.67
N ARG A 37 -2.88 3.03 25.99
CA ARG A 37 -3.34 2.08 27.03
C ARG A 37 -3.19 0.62 26.60
N ILE A 38 -3.42 0.31 25.32
CA ILE A 38 -3.50 -1.07 24.82
C ILE A 38 -2.19 -1.54 24.19
N GLY A 39 -1.47 -0.69 23.47
CA GLY A 39 -0.23 -1.05 22.77
C GLY A 39 0.77 -1.82 23.64
N PRO A 40 1.17 -1.31 24.83
CA PRO A 40 2.10 -2.00 25.72
C PRO A 40 1.63 -3.38 26.17
N LYS A 41 0.32 -3.59 26.36
CA LYS A 41 -0.25 -4.89 26.78
C LYS A 41 -0.11 -5.97 25.71
N LEU A 42 0.02 -5.56 24.44
CA LEU A 42 0.16 -6.45 23.29
C LEU A 42 1.58 -6.47 22.72
N GLY A 43 2.52 -5.72 23.33
CA GLY A 43 3.87 -5.55 22.80
C GLY A 43 3.92 -4.76 21.48
N ILE A 44 2.92 -3.92 21.21
CA ILE A 44 2.81 -3.14 19.98
C ILE A 44 3.06 -1.66 20.30
N VAL A 45 3.90 -1.01 19.51
CA VAL A 45 4.13 0.43 19.64
C VAL A 45 2.81 1.18 19.40
N PRO A 46 2.38 2.11 20.29
CA PRO A 46 1.10 2.80 20.16
C PRO A 46 0.87 3.48 18.79
N ASP A 47 1.93 4.04 18.21
CA ASP A 47 1.87 4.69 16.90
C ASP A 47 1.59 3.69 15.76
N THR A 48 2.14 2.47 15.85
CA THR A 48 1.84 1.38 14.91
C THR A 48 0.37 0.98 14.99
N LEU A 49 -0.15 0.83 16.22
CA LEU A 49 -1.54 0.47 16.44
C LEU A 49 -2.49 1.57 15.93
N ARG A 50 -2.16 2.83 16.16
CA ARG A 50 -2.92 3.98 15.62
C ARG A 50 -2.95 3.98 14.10
N ALA A 51 -1.81 3.69 13.45
CA ALA A 51 -1.72 3.65 12.00
C ALA A 51 -2.66 2.57 11.42
N TRP A 52 -2.70 1.37 12.02
CA TRP A 52 -3.61 0.32 11.58
C TRP A 52 -5.07 0.69 11.72
N ILE A 53 -5.45 1.30 12.85
CA ILE A 53 -6.84 1.74 13.07
C ILE A 53 -7.21 2.86 12.10
N SER A 54 -6.29 3.80 11.84
CA SER A 54 -6.51 4.87 10.88
C SER A 54 -6.69 4.31 9.46
N GLN A 55 -5.88 3.33 9.07
CA GLN A 55 -6.04 2.64 7.78
C GLN A 55 -7.37 1.89 7.72
N ALA A 56 -7.77 1.18 8.77
CA ALA A 56 -9.05 0.48 8.82
C ALA A 56 -10.24 1.45 8.71
N GLN A 57 -10.13 2.67 9.27
CA GLN A 57 -11.14 3.72 9.09
C GLN A 57 -11.20 4.23 7.64
N ILE A 58 -10.06 4.33 6.96
CA ILE A 58 -9.98 4.70 5.54
C ILE A 58 -10.62 3.59 4.69
N ASP A 59 -10.24 2.34 4.94
CA ASP A 59 -10.76 1.17 4.22
C ASP A 59 -12.28 1.00 4.44
N ALA A 60 -12.80 1.42 5.60
CA ALA A 60 -14.23 1.45 5.91
C ALA A 60 -14.96 2.72 5.43
N GLY A 61 -14.29 3.64 4.74
CA GLY A 61 -14.87 4.90 4.24
C GLY A 61 -15.20 5.94 5.33
N ARG A 62 -14.77 5.73 6.57
CA ARG A 62 -15.02 6.64 7.70
C ARG A 62 -14.04 7.81 7.74
N ARG A 63 -12.93 7.70 7.01
CA ARG A 63 -11.88 8.71 6.92
C ARG A 63 -11.40 8.83 5.47
N GLN A 64 -11.08 10.03 5.02
CA GLN A 64 -10.46 10.22 3.71
C GLN A 64 -9.03 9.66 3.70
N GLY A 65 -8.66 9.03 2.59
CA GLY A 65 -7.34 8.48 2.35
C GLY A 65 -7.37 7.43 1.24
N THR A 66 -6.20 6.91 0.87
CA THR A 66 -6.09 5.79 -0.08
C THR A 66 -6.39 4.49 0.64
N THR A 67 -7.36 3.72 0.14
CA THR A 67 -7.67 2.41 0.70
C THR A 67 -6.52 1.43 0.45
N THR A 68 -6.43 0.40 1.27
CA THR A 68 -5.45 -0.67 1.09
C THR A 68 -5.60 -1.36 -0.27
N GLU A 69 -6.81 -1.44 -0.80
CA GLU A 69 -7.10 -2.01 -2.11
C GLU A 69 -6.64 -1.09 -3.25
N ASP A 70 -7.00 0.20 -3.18
CA ASP A 70 -6.57 1.19 -4.18
C ASP A 70 -5.05 1.28 -4.24
N GLY A 71 -4.38 1.26 -3.08
CA GLY A 71 -2.93 1.27 -3.00
C GLY A 71 -2.27 0.06 -3.69
N LYS A 72 -2.89 -1.13 -3.61
CA LYS A 72 -2.41 -2.32 -4.34
C LYS A 72 -2.60 -2.13 -5.84
N LYS A 73 -3.79 -1.70 -6.26
CA LYS A 73 -4.12 -1.51 -7.67
C LYS A 73 -3.23 -0.45 -8.33
N ILE A 74 -2.97 0.66 -7.64
CA ILE A 74 -2.04 1.70 -8.11
C ILE A 74 -0.66 1.09 -8.36
N LYS A 75 -0.15 0.31 -7.41
CA LYS A 75 1.18 -0.32 -7.53
C LYS A 75 1.25 -1.33 -8.69
N GLU A 76 0.19 -2.12 -8.89
CA GLU A 76 0.07 -3.06 -10.00
C GLU A 76 0.09 -2.31 -11.34
N LEU A 77 -0.74 -1.27 -11.47
CA LEU A 77 -0.80 -0.43 -12.67
C LEU A 77 0.52 0.29 -12.94
N GLU A 78 1.20 0.81 -11.92
CA GLU A 78 2.52 1.43 -12.07
C GLU A 78 3.57 0.42 -12.58
N SER A 79 3.48 -0.84 -12.16
CA SER A 79 4.34 -1.91 -12.66
C SER A 79 4.07 -2.21 -14.13
N GLU A 80 2.80 -2.36 -14.49
CA GLU A 80 2.38 -2.61 -15.87
C GLU A 80 2.78 -1.47 -16.80
N VAL A 81 2.54 -0.21 -16.39
CA VAL A 81 2.96 0.97 -17.16
C VAL A 81 4.48 0.99 -17.36
N ARG A 82 5.26 0.59 -16.35
CA ARG A 82 6.72 0.52 -16.47
C ARG A 82 7.14 -0.53 -17.49
N GLU A 83 6.50 -1.69 -17.48
CA GLU A 83 6.76 -2.77 -18.43
C GLU A 83 6.37 -2.39 -19.86
N LEU A 84 5.17 -1.80 -20.04
CA LEU A 84 4.70 -1.31 -21.34
C LEU A 84 5.64 -0.26 -21.92
N LYS A 85 6.11 0.69 -21.09
CA LYS A 85 7.10 1.70 -21.53
C LYS A 85 8.42 1.05 -21.96
N ARG A 86 8.87 0.01 -21.25
CA ARG A 86 10.08 -0.74 -21.61
C ARG A 86 9.90 -1.47 -22.94
N ALA A 87 8.78 -2.16 -23.13
CA ALA A 87 8.47 -2.85 -24.38
C ALA A 87 8.40 -1.87 -25.56
N ASN A 88 7.72 -0.73 -25.38
CA ASN A 88 7.62 0.31 -26.39
C ASN A 88 9.00 0.86 -26.77
N ALA A 89 9.88 1.11 -25.81
CA ALA A 89 11.25 1.55 -26.07
C ALA A 89 12.05 0.55 -26.93
N ILE A 90 11.88 -0.76 -26.68
CA ILE A 90 12.52 -1.81 -27.49
C ILE A 90 11.96 -1.80 -28.92
N LEU A 91 10.64 -1.70 -29.08
CA LEU A 91 9.99 -1.67 -30.39
C LEU A 91 10.40 -0.43 -31.20
N LEU A 92 10.51 0.74 -30.56
CA LEU A 92 11.01 1.96 -31.20
C LEU A 92 12.48 1.82 -31.63
N ALA A 93 13.32 1.23 -30.78
CA ALA A 93 14.71 0.96 -31.11
C ALA A 93 14.82 0.01 -32.33
N ALA A 94 14.04 -1.08 -32.35
CA ALA A 94 14.00 -1.99 -33.49
C ALA A 94 13.48 -1.30 -34.76
N SER A 95 12.41 -0.52 -34.66
CA SER A 95 11.82 0.20 -35.80
C SER A 95 12.80 1.21 -36.39
N SER A 96 13.50 1.97 -35.55
CA SER A 96 14.54 2.92 -36.00
C SER A 96 15.75 2.22 -36.63
N PHE A 97 16.14 1.06 -36.11
CA PHE A 97 17.18 0.22 -36.71
C PHE A 97 16.78 -0.23 -38.12
N PHE A 98 15.59 -0.83 -38.28
CA PHE A 98 15.11 -1.28 -39.59
C PHE A 98 14.88 -0.13 -40.59
N ALA A 99 14.35 1.00 -40.13
CA ALA A 99 14.18 2.18 -40.98
C ALA A 99 15.53 2.68 -41.54
N ARG A 100 16.61 2.56 -40.77
CA ARG A 100 17.96 2.90 -41.21
C ARG A 100 18.55 1.87 -42.18
N GLU A 101 18.32 0.58 -41.97
CA GLU A 101 18.78 -0.48 -42.89
C GLU A 101 18.02 -0.47 -44.23
N LEU A 102 16.74 -0.08 -44.22
CA LEU A 102 15.88 -0.08 -45.40
C LEU A 102 15.92 1.24 -46.20
N ASP A 103 16.70 2.24 -45.77
CA ASP A 103 16.85 3.48 -46.54
C ASP A 103 17.74 3.24 -47.77
N PRO A 104 17.20 3.29 -49.01
CA PRO A 104 17.97 3.00 -50.23
C PRO A 104 18.97 4.11 -50.59
N ARG A 105 19.02 5.20 -49.81
CA ARG A 105 19.78 6.43 -50.14
C ARG A 105 21.13 6.54 -49.42
N LEU A 106 21.98 5.54 -49.60
CA LEU A 106 23.43 5.74 -49.58
C LEU A 106 23.97 5.10 -50.88
N PRO A 107 24.18 5.89 -51.94
CA PRO A 107 25.39 6.71 -52.00
C PRO A 107 25.20 8.09 -52.65
N TRP A 108 25.89 9.11 -52.10
CA TRP A 108 25.98 10.52 -52.53
C TRP A 108 24.66 11.27 -52.79
#